data_AF-A0A3E3J2M2-F1
#
_entry.id   AF-A0A3E3J2M2-F1
#
_cell.length_a   1.000
_cell.length_b   1.000
_cell.length_c   1.000
_cell.angle_alpha   90.00
_cell.angle_beta   90.00
_cell.angle_gamma   90.00
#
_symmetry.space_group_name_H-M   'P 1'
#
loop_
_entity.id
_entity.type
_entity.pdbx_description
1 polymer ?
#
loop_
_entity_poly.entity_id
_entity_poly.type
_entity_poly.pdbx_seq_one_letter_code
_entity_poly.pdbx_strand_id
1 'polypeptide(L)'
;MKSVGKKVMATLLLFCAILSFTACNAGNEKTDGIFPGVDDADIPDVLEMTVGTLGNTYYSSGIKDNKDYDSILTVTFEDTTDADYTALLEHYQTTSTGTDDNGSLLFDWGYLQMTSDNGTIQITAYIK
;
A
#
# COMPACT_ATOMS: atom_id res chain seq x y z
N MET A 1 -18.59 71.59 23.22
CA MET A 1 -17.89 70.45 22.59
C MET A 1 -18.92 69.60 21.85
N LYS A 2 -18.82 69.49 20.51
CA LYS A 2 -19.62 68.57 19.65
C LYS A 2 -19.08 67.14 19.91
N SER A 3 -19.85 66.18 20.40
CA SER A 3 -20.98 65.40 19.83
C SER A 3 -20.57 64.36 18.78
N VAL A 4 -21.13 63.16 18.98
CA VAL A 4 -21.24 61.98 18.10
C VAL A 4 -19.96 61.12 18.01
N GLY A 5 -19.96 59.80 18.17
CA GLY A 5 -21.04 58.82 18.34
C GLY A 5 -20.46 57.40 18.48
N LYS A 6 -21.29 56.50 19.03
CA LYS A 6 -21.06 55.07 19.32
C LYS A 6 -20.42 54.29 18.17
N LYS A 7 -19.61 53.27 18.52
CA LYS A 7 -19.76 51.84 18.15
C LYS A 7 -18.58 51.03 18.73
N VAL A 8 -18.83 50.01 19.55
CA VAL A 8 -18.80 48.58 19.17
C VAL A 8 -17.50 48.22 18.43
N MET A 9 -16.58 47.51 19.09
CA MET A 9 -16.06 46.20 18.65
C MET A 9 -14.89 45.81 19.57
N ALA A 10 -15.06 44.72 20.30
CA ALA A 10 -13.95 43.99 20.90
C ALA A 10 -13.11 43.38 19.78
N THR A 11 -11.82 43.73 19.66
CA THR A 11 -10.86 42.97 18.83
C THR A 11 -9.43 43.37 19.16
N LEU A 12 -8.48 42.44 18.95
CA LEU A 12 -7.02 42.50 19.13
C LEU A 12 -6.55 42.31 20.59
N LEU A 13 -5.76 41.31 20.96
CA LEU A 13 -4.92 40.36 20.23
C LEU A 13 -4.76 39.11 21.12
N LEU A 14 -5.38 38.00 20.72
CA LEU A 14 -5.05 36.69 21.25
C LEU A 14 -3.94 36.12 20.36
N PHE A 15 -2.71 36.09 20.88
CA PHE A 15 -1.60 35.36 20.28
C PHE A 15 -1.87 33.86 20.41
N CYS A 16 -2.69 33.31 19.51
CA CYS A 16 -2.68 31.88 19.22
C CYS A 16 -1.46 31.60 18.35
N ALA A 17 -0.33 31.31 18.99
CA ALA A 17 0.71 30.50 18.38
C ALA A 17 0.12 29.10 18.19
N ILE A 18 -0.62 28.92 17.11
CA ILE A 18 -0.88 27.60 16.56
C ILE A 18 0.50 27.15 16.09
N LEU A 19 1.16 26.34 16.90
CA LEU A 19 2.11 25.37 16.38
C LEU A 19 1.27 24.45 15.49
N SER A 20 1.02 24.91 14.27
CA SER A 20 0.77 24.02 13.16
C SER A 20 2.01 23.14 13.11
N PHE A 21 1.92 21.98 13.76
CA PHE A 21 2.48 20.79 13.15
C PHE A 21 1.85 20.77 11.76
N THR A 22 2.55 21.40 10.81
CA THR A 22 2.40 21.06 9.41
C THR A 22 2.73 19.58 9.42
N ALA A 23 1.69 18.74 9.48
CA ALA A 23 1.84 17.38 9.04
C ALA A 23 2.54 17.52 7.69
N CYS A 24 3.75 16.95 7.61
CA CYS A 24 4.36 16.62 6.34
C CYS A 24 3.33 15.75 5.60
N ASN A 25 2.38 16.41 4.93
CA ASN A 25 1.82 15.91 3.70
C ASN A 25 2.97 16.01 2.71
N ALA A 26 3.98 15.14 2.88
CA ALA A 26 4.74 14.68 1.75
C ALA A 26 3.67 14.07 0.84
N GLY A 27 3.37 14.79 -0.24
CA GLY A 27 2.45 14.32 -1.25
C GLY A 27 2.98 12.99 -1.74
N ASN A 28 2.36 11.90 -1.31
CA ASN A 28 2.35 10.71 -2.12
C ASN A 28 1.46 11.10 -3.30
N GLU A 29 2.11 11.53 -4.38
CA GLU A 29 1.50 11.57 -5.70
C GLU A 29 0.73 10.25 -5.83
N LYS A 30 -0.57 10.35 -6.11
CA LYS A 30 -1.37 9.16 -6.38
C LYS A 30 -0.78 8.58 -7.65
N THR A 31 0.06 7.57 -7.50
CA THR A 31 0.35 6.63 -8.56
C THR A 31 -1.01 6.09 -8.98
N ASP A 32 -1.39 6.27 -10.25
CA ASP A 32 -2.68 5.81 -10.80
C ASP A 32 -2.76 4.27 -10.92
N GLY A 33 -1.97 3.58 -10.11
CA GLY A 33 -1.75 2.16 -10.07
C GLY A 33 -2.78 1.38 -9.28
N ILE A 34 -2.69 0.06 -9.39
CA ILE A 34 -3.63 -0.86 -8.72
C ILE A 34 -3.47 -0.81 -7.20
N PHE A 35 -2.24 -0.64 -6.72
CA PHE A 35 -1.92 -0.60 -5.31
C PHE A 35 -1.73 0.84 -4.81
N PRO A 36 -2.61 1.33 -3.91
CA PRO A 36 -2.53 2.69 -3.44
C PRO A 36 -1.18 2.99 -2.76
N GLY A 37 -0.45 3.98 -3.27
CA GLY A 37 0.80 4.44 -2.68
C GLY A 37 2.03 3.59 -3.02
N VAL A 38 1.93 2.74 -4.05
CA VAL A 38 3.04 1.99 -4.64
C VAL A 38 3.23 2.48 -6.08
N ASP A 39 4.47 2.66 -6.54
CA ASP A 39 4.73 2.95 -7.95
C ASP A 39 4.58 1.64 -8.76
N ASP A 40 3.83 1.68 -9.85
CA ASP A 40 3.63 0.50 -10.71
C ASP A 40 4.96 0.02 -11.30
N ALA A 41 5.92 0.92 -11.51
CA ALA A 41 7.26 0.55 -11.98
C ALA A 41 8.05 -0.28 -10.95
N ASP A 42 7.66 -0.24 -9.68
CA ASP A 42 8.31 -0.96 -8.58
C ASP A 42 7.71 -2.36 -8.35
N ILE A 43 6.59 -2.70 -9.00
CA ILE A 43 5.91 -3.99 -8.85
C ILE A 43 5.91 -4.78 -10.17
N PRO A 44 6.19 -6.08 -10.14
CA PRO A 44 6.03 -6.93 -11.33
C PRO A 44 4.57 -7.01 -11.79
N ASP A 45 4.33 -6.87 -13.10
CA ASP A 45 2.99 -6.95 -13.74
C ASP A 45 2.17 -8.18 -13.31
N VAL A 46 2.83 -9.31 -12.99
CA VAL A 46 2.12 -10.51 -12.56
C VAL A 46 1.34 -10.29 -11.26
N LEU A 47 1.80 -9.40 -10.38
CA LEU A 47 1.15 -9.08 -9.09
C LEU A 47 -0.07 -8.17 -9.24
N GLU A 48 -0.32 -7.61 -10.43
CA GLU A 48 -1.43 -6.69 -10.70
C GLU A 48 -2.82 -7.36 -10.71
N MET A 49 -2.88 -8.70 -10.70
CA MET A 49 -4.16 -9.40 -10.67
C MET A 49 -4.89 -9.19 -9.34
N THR A 50 -6.12 -8.66 -9.42
CA THR A 50 -7.01 -8.48 -8.27
C THR A 50 -8.15 -9.49 -8.25
N VAL A 51 -8.50 -9.99 -7.06
CA VAL A 51 -9.70 -10.81 -6.80
C VAL A 51 -10.45 -10.26 -5.59
N GLY A 52 -11.74 -10.62 -5.45
CA GLY A 52 -12.57 -10.13 -4.34
C GLY A 52 -12.55 -8.61 -4.21
N THR A 53 -12.38 -8.14 -2.98
CA THR A 53 -12.19 -6.72 -2.63
C THR A 53 -10.72 -6.47 -2.27
N LEU A 54 -10.08 -5.47 -2.88
CA LEU A 54 -8.74 -5.06 -2.47
C LEU A 54 -8.79 -4.47 -1.04
N GLY A 55 -8.12 -5.13 -0.11
CA GLY A 55 -7.98 -4.71 1.27
C GLY A 55 -6.66 -3.95 1.49
N ASN A 56 -6.02 -4.23 2.62
CA ASN A 56 -4.77 -3.55 2.98
C ASN A 56 -3.64 -3.93 2.02
N THR A 57 -2.89 -2.92 1.59
CA THR A 57 -1.65 -3.09 0.84
C THR A 57 -0.52 -2.41 1.61
N TYR A 58 0.60 -3.11 1.76
CA TYR A 58 1.81 -2.63 2.40
C TYR A 58 2.98 -2.82 1.46
N TYR A 59 3.72 -1.76 1.21
CA TYR A 59 4.95 -1.80 0.44
C TYR A 59 6.09 -1.16 1.24
N SER A 60 7.26 -1.78 1.20
CA SER A 60 8.48 -1.23 1.80
C SER A 60 9.66 -1.51 0.90
N SER A 61 10.37 -0.46 0.49
CA SER A 61 11.65 -0.54 -0.22
C SER A 61 12.84 -0.35 0.73
N GLY A 62 14.01 -0.79 0.29
CA GLY A 62 15.26 -0.69 1.05
C GLY A 62 15.31 -1.61 2.28
N ILE A 63 14.65 -2.78 2.19
CA ILE A 63 14.71 -3.79 3.26
C ILE A 63 16.16 -4.29 3.41
N LYS A 64 16.61 -4.50 4.64
CA LYS A 64 17.99 -4.92 4.94
C LYS A 64 18.08 -6.31 5.55
N ASP A 65 16.94 -6.85 5.94
CA ASP A 65 16.85 -8.12 6.67
C ASP A 65 17.05 -9.32 5.73
N ASN A 66 16.95 -9.11 4.42
CA ASN A 66 17.24 -10.11 3.40
C ASN A 66 18.11 -9.51 2.29
N LYS A 67 19.37 -9.95 2.19
CA LYS A 67 20.35 -9.39 1.24
C LYS A 67 20.05 -9.68 -0.23
N ASP A 68 19.12 -10.58 -0.50
CA ASP A 68 18.79 -11.03 -1.85
C ASP A 68 17.56 -10.30 -2.42
N TYR A 69 16.93 -9.40 -1.67
CA TYR A 69 15.73 -8.65 -2.06
C TYR A 69 15.77 -7.21 -1.56
N ASP A 70 15.35 -6.28 -2.40
CA ASP A 70 15.38 -4.84 -2.13
C ASP A 70 14.04 -4.32 -1.60
N SER A 71 12.94 -5.03 -1.84
CA SER A 71 11.61 -4.61 -1.38
C SER A 71 10.66 -5.77 -1.04
N ILE A 72 9.61 -5.44 -0.30
CA ILE A 72 8.51 -6.34 0.05
C ILE A 72 7.17 -5.68 -0.24
N LEU A 73 6.28 -6.43 -0.89
CA LEU A 73 4.88 -6.09 -1.10
C LEU A 73 4.00 -7.13 -0.38
N THR A 74 3.08 -6.66 0.44
CA THR A 74 2.03 -7.48 1.03
C THR A 74 0.67 -6.94 0.61
N VAL A 75 -0.15 -7.78 0.00
CA VAL A 75 -1.51 -7.45 -0.45
C VAL A 75 -2.49 -8.38 0.23
N THR A 76 -3.53 -7.82 0.81
CA THR A 76 -4.67 -8.59 1.32
C THR A 76 -5.88 -8.36 0.41
N PHE A 77 -6.44 -9.45 -0.10
CA PHE A 77 -7.74 -9.48 -0.74
C PHE A 77 -8.78 -9.99 0.26
N GLU A 78 -9.88 -9.25 0.41
CA GLU A 78 -11.02 -9.57 1.27
C GLU A 78 -12.19 -10.08 0.42
N ASP A 79 -13.21 -10.65 1.06
CA ASP A 79 -14.41 -11.20 0.40
C ASP A 79 -14.08 -12.27 -0.67
N THR A 80 -13.04 -13.05 -0.43
CA THR A 80 -12.51 -14.04 -1.38
C THR A 80 -13.11 -15.42 -1.18
N THR A 81 -13.06 -16.21 -2.24
CA THR A 81 -13.50 -17.61 -2.30
C THR A 81 -12.35 -18.55 -2.65
N ASP A 82 -12.56 -19.87 -2.50
CA ASP A 82 -11.59 -20.87 -2.93
C ASP A 82 -11.30 -20.82 -4.45
N ALA A 83 -12.28 -20.36 -5.24
CA ALA A 83 -12.11 -20.16 -6.67
C ALA A 83 -11.18 -18.97 -6.96
N ASP A 84 -11.25 -17.90 -6.17
CA ASP A 84 -10.34 -16.76 -6.27
C ASP A 84 -8.90 -17.15 -5.93
N TYR A 85 -8.71 -17.98 -4.89
CA TYR A 85 -7.40 -18.51 -4.53
C TYR A 85 -6.82 -19.36 -5.67
N THR A 86 -7.64 -20.23 -6.25
CA THR A 86 -7.21 -21.09 -7.37
C THR A 86 -6.86 -20.24 -8.59
N ALA A 87 -7.66 -19.23 -8.93
CA ALA A 87 -7.40 -18.34 -10.04
C ALA A 87 -6.09 -17.56 -9.87
N LEU A 88 -5.83 -17.02 -8.66
CA LEU A 88 -4.56 -16.37 -8.35
C LEU A 88 -3.38 -17.35 -8.43
N LEU A 89 -3.53 -18.56 -7.87
CA LEU A 89 -2.46 -19.55 -7.87
C LEU A 89 -2.09 -19.94 -9.31
N GLU A 90 -3.09 -20.24 -10.13
CA GLU A 90 -2.90 -20.59 -11.54
C GLU A 90 -2.24 -19.45 -12.30
N HIS A 91 -2.72 -18.21 -12.12
CA HIS A 91 -2.11 -17.01 -12.72
C HIS A 91 -0.63 -16.88 -12.38
N TYR A 92 -0.27 -16.95 -11.10
CA TYR A 92 1.12 -16.85 -10.67
C TYR A 92 1.98 -18.02 -11.15
N GLN A 93 1.44 -19.24 -11.20
CA GLN A 93 2.16 -20.41 -11.69
C GLN A 93 2.49 -20.32 -13.18
N THR A 94 1.73 -19.59 -13.99
CA THR A 94 2.00 -19.46 -15.43
C THR A 94 3.36 -18.84 -15.77
N THR A 95 3.86 -17.96 -14.91
CA THR A 95 5.13 -17.23 -15.11
C THR A 95 6.20 -17.61 -14.09
N SER A 96 5.88 -18.53 -13.17
CA SER A 96 6.82 -19.00 -12.16
C SER A 96 7.91 -19.89 -12.76
N THR A 97 9.13 -19.77 -12.24
CA THR A 97 10.28 -20.60 -12.61
C THR A 97 10.40 -21.87 -11.77
N GLY A 98 9.58 -22.01 -10.72
CA GLY A 98 9.56 -23.17 -9.85
C GLY A 98 8.99 -22.86 -8.47
N THR A 99 9.11 -23.82 -7.56
CA THR A 99 8.66 -23.68 -6.16
C THR A 99 9.81 -24.06 -5.25
N ASP A 100 10.00 -23.32 -4.15
CA ASP A 100 10.97 -23.68 -3.12
C ASP A 100 10.43 -24.75 -2.16
N ASP A 101 11.27 -25.21 -1.23
CA ASP A 101 10.91 -26.23 -0.24
C ASP A 101 9.79 -25.79 0.72
N ASN A 102 9.50 -24.48 0.80
CA ASN A 102 8.46 -23.90 1.66
C ASN A 102 7.16 -23.65 0.89
N GLY A 103 7.09 -23.98 -0.40
CA GLY A 103 5.90 -23.74 -1.23
C GLY A 103 5.84 -22.33 -1.82
N SER A 104 6.89 -21.52 -1.71
CA SER A 104 6.96 -20.19 -2.33
C SER A 104 7.15 -20.34 -3.84
N LEU A 105 6.38 -19.60 -4.64
CA LEU A 105 6.59 -19.54 -6.08
C LEU A 105 7.79 -18.64 -6.38
N LEU A 106 8.69 -19.11 -7.23
CA LEU A 106 9.92 -18.44 -7.61
C LEU A 106 9.76 -17.75 -8.96
N PHE A 107 10.42 -16.60 -9.12
CA PHE A 107 10.41 -15.78 -10.33
C PHE A 107 11.79 -15.14 -10.55
N ASP A 108 12.03 -14.65 -11.77
CA ASP A 108 13.28 -13.94 -12.07
C ASP A 108 13.43 -12.66 -11.24
N TRP A 109 12.32 -11.97 -10.99
CA TRP A 109 12.24 -10.76 -10.17
C TRP A 109 12.19 -11.02 -8.67
N GLY A 110 11.90 -12.25 -8.21
CA GLY A 110 11.83 -12.55 -6.79
C GLY A 110 11.08 -13.82 -6.41
N TYR A 111 10.33 -13.79 -5.30
CA TYR A 111 9.42 -14.88 -4.94
C TYR A 111 8.13 -14.34 -4.32
N LEU A 112 7.08 -15.15 -4.34
CA LEU A 112 5.84 -14.86 -3.63
C LEU A 112 5.34 -16.05 -2.83
N GLN A 113 4.70 -15.74 -1.71
CA GLN A 113 3.93 -16.66 -0.90
C GLN A 113 2.48 -16.23 -0.90
N MET A 114 1.58 -17.20 -0.95
CA MET A 114 0.15 -16.99 -0.89
C MET A 114 -0.44 -17.81 0.23
N THR A 115 -1.25 -17.17 1.07
CA THR A 115 -2.01 -17.82 2.13
C THR A 115 -3.49 -17.45 1.99
N SER A 116 -4.37 -18.33 2.45
CA SER A 116 -5.81 -18.09 2.51
C SER A 116 -6.31 -18.43 3.90
N ASP A 117 -7.09 -17.53 4.49
CA ASP A 117 -7.74 -17.72 5.78
C ASP A 117 -9.07 -16.94 5.84
N ASN A 118 -10.15 -17.60 6.26
CA ASN A 118 -11.44 -16.98 6.59
C ASN A 118 -11.99 -15.97 5.56
N GLY A 119 -11.92 -16.29 4.26
CA GLY A 119 -12.40 -15.41 3.20
C GLY A 119 -11.43 -14.28 2.84
N THR A 120 -10.19 -14.37 3.29
CA THR A 120 -9.10 -13.48 2.89
C THR A 120 -8.00 -14.27 2.20
N ILE A 121 -7.37 -13.65 1.20
CA ILE A 121 -6.15 -14.15 0.56
C ILE A 121 -5.07 -13.10 0.79
N GLN A 122 -3.92 -13.53 1.30
CA GLN A 122 -2.76 -12.67 1.47
C GLN A 122 -1.66 -13.11 0.51
N ILE A 123 -1.15 -12.15 -0.27
CA ILE A 123 0.05 -12.28 -1.07
C ILE A 123 1.18 -11.57 -0.34
N THR A 124 2.32 -12.24 -0.21
CA THR A 124 3.57 -11.61 0.25
C THR A 124 4.63 -11.87 -0.81
N ALA A 125 5.07 -10.82 -1.50
CA ALA A 125 6.09 -10.86 -2.53
C ALA A 125 7.36 -10.17 -2.05
N TYR A 126 8.50 -10.82 -2.22
CA TYR A 126 9.82 -10.25 -2.03
C TYR A 126 10.44 -10.00 -3.41
N ILE A 127 10.87 -8.77 -3.65
CA ILE A 127 11.27 -8.27 -4.97
C ILE A 127 12.73 -7.84 -4.91
N LYS A 128 13.51 -8.24 -5.90
CA LYS A 128 14.94 -7.96 -6.04
C LYS A 128 15.26 -6.52 -6.39
#